data_AF-A0A532UUM1-F1
#
_entry.id   AF-A0A532UUM1-F1
#
_cell.length_a   1.000
_cell.length_b   1.000
_cell.length_c   1.000
_cell.angle_alpha   90.00
_cell.angle_beta   90.00
_cell.angle_gamma   90.00
#
_symmetry.space_group_name_H-M   'P 1'
#
loop_
_entity.id
_entity.type
_entity.pdbx_description
1 polymer ?
#
loop_
_entity_poly.entity_id
_entity_poly.type
_entity_poly.pdbx_seq_one_letter_code
_entity_poly.pdbx_strand_id
1 'polypeptide(L)' 'MEEKVRETIEEIMGELECPKQFKCAEAGFDELCKARRIGLESYLECLESDSKQCRFAAPFRDTYLCQCPVRGYVFERLKK' A
#
# COMPACT_ATOMS: atom_id res chain seq x y z
N MET A 1 -1.75 -1.88 -17.11
CA MET A 1 -1.22 -2.83 -16.12
C MET A 1 -1.24 -4.21 -16.75
N GLU A 2 -0.15 -4.98 -16.64
CA GLU A 2 -0.10 -6.35 -17.19
C GLU A 2 -1.13 -7.24 -16.50
N GLU A 3 -1.72 -8.18 -17.22
CA GLU A 3 -2.79 -9.07 -16.73
C GLU A 3 -2.35 -9.86 -15.48
N LYS A 4 -1.14 -10.42 -15.49
CA LYS A 4 -0.57 -11.13 -14.34
C LYS A 4 -0.41 -10.26 -13.09
N VAL A 5 -0.07 -8.97 -13.27
CA VAL A 5 0.06 -8.02 -12.16
C VAL A 5 -1.30 -7.74 -11.55
N ARG A 6 -2.35 -7.62 -12.38
CA ARG A 6 -3.72 -7.45 -11.92
C ARG A 6 -4.20 -8.68 -11.13
N GLU A 7 -4.00 -9.88 -11.66
CA GLU A 7 -4.39 -11.14 -10.99
C GLU A 7 -3.75 -11.27 -9.60
N THR A 8 -2.43 -11.03 -9.48
CA THR A 8 -1.75 -11.09 -8.17
C THR A 8 -2.30 -10.06 -7.18
N ILE A 9 -2.64 -8.85 -7.67
CA ILE A 9 -3.24 -7.82 -6.81
C ILE A 9 -4.63 -8.25 -6.33
N GLU A 10 -5.45 -8.83 -7.21
CA GLU A 10 -6.78 -9.33 -6.87
C GLU A 10 -6.71 -10.48 -5.84
N GLU A 11 -5.75 -11.39 -5.98
CA GLU A 11 -5.47 -12.45 -4.99
C GLU A 11 -5.11 -11.85 -3.62
N ILE A 12 -4.17 -10.91 -3.57
CA ILE A 12 -3.79 -10.21 -2.35
C ILE A 12 -4.99 -9.50 -1.72
N MET A 13 -5.84 -8.85 -2.53
CA MET A 13 -7.03 -8.14 -2.05
C MET A 13 -8.08 -9.10 -1.47
N GLY A 14 -8.22 -10.30 -2.04
CA GLY A 14 -9.16 -11.32 -1.56
C GLY A 14 -8.86 -11.82 -0.15
N GLU A 15 -7.60 -11.74 0.30
CA GLU A 15 -7.17 -12.17 1.63
C GLU A 15 -7.17 -11.04 2.68
N LEU A 16 -7.54 -9.82 2.30
CA LEU A 16 -7.37 -8.62 3.11
C LEU A 16 -8.68 -7.87 3.32
N GLU A 17 -8.95 -7.45 4.55
CA GLU A 17 -9.99 -6.44 4.81
C GLU A 17 -9.35 -5.07 4.90
N CYS A 18 -9.50 -4.28 3.83
CA CYS A 18 -9.02 -2.90 3.79
C CYS A 18 -10.12 -1.94 4.28
N PRO A 19 -9.89 -1.13 5.34
CA PRO A 19 -10.88 -0.16 5.82
C PRO A 19 -11.18 0.95 4.81
N LYS A 20 -10.27 1.16 3.83
CA LYS A 20 -10.44 2.10 2.72
C LYS A 20 -11.07 1.44 1.48
N GLN A 21 -11.57 0.20 1.61
CA GLN A 21 -12.26 -0.56 0.55
C GLN A 21 -11.47 -0.64 -0.76
N PHE A 22 -10.15 -0.68 -0.68
CA PHE A 22 -9.26 -0.72 -1.85
C PHE A 22 -9.53 0.36 -2.92
N LYS A 23 -9.98 1.56 -2.53
CA LYS A 23 -10.17 2.71 -3.44
C LYS A 23 -8.97 2.99 -4.35
N CYS A 24 -7.76 2.71 -3.88
CA CYS A 24 -6.54 2.83 -4.70
C CYS A 24 -6.56 1.91 -5.93
N ALA A 25 -7.10 0.70 -5.83
CA ALA A 25 -7.22 -0.24 -6.94
C ALA A 25 -8.31 0.19 -7.94
N GLU A 26 -9.46 0.69 -7.44
CA GLU A 26 -10.53 1.24 -8.27
C GLU A 26 -10.05 2.42 -9.12
N ALA A 27 -9.17 3.26 -8.55
CA ALA A 27 -8.53 4.37 -9.22
C ALA A 27 -7.30 3.96 -10.07
N GLY A 28 -7.11 2.68 -10.38
CA GLY A 28 -5.98 2.21 -11.20
C GLY A 28 -4.58 2.46 -10.58
N PHE A 29 -4.54 2.60 -9.25
CA PHE A 29 -3.37 3.01 -8.46
C PHE A 29 -2.86 4.41 -8.77
N ASP A 30 -3.71 5.30 -9.28
CA ASP A 30 -3.41 6.73 -9.43
C ASP A 30 -3.71 7.50 -8.13
N GLU A 31 -4.66 7.02 -7.33
CA GLU A 31 -4.99 7.55 -6.00
C GLU A 31 -4.41 6.66 -4.89
N LEU A 32 -3.09 6.63 -4.81
CA LEU A 32 -2.38 5.98 -3.71
C LEU A 32 -2.27 6.94 -2.52
N CYS A 33 -2.35 6.38 -1.31
CA CYS A 33 -1.87 7.10 -0.13
C CYS A 33 -0.42 7.55 -0.37
N LYS A 34 0.00 8.67 0.22
CA LYS A 34 1.36 9.23 0.10
C LYS A 34 2.35 8.39 0.91
N ALA A 35 3.43 7.96 0.26
CA ALA A 35 4.50 7.18 0.89
C ALA A 35 5.89 7.65 0.46
N ARG A 36 6.90 7.29 1.25
CA ARG A 36 8.31 7.49 0.93
C ARG A 36 9.12 6.19 1.14
N ARG A 37 10.07 5.90 0.23
CA ARG A 37 11.10 4.86 0.44
C ARG A 37 12.01 5.28 1.58
N ILE A 38 12.26 4.36 2.50
CA ILE A 38 13.15 4.58 3.66
C ILE A 38 14.36 3.65 3.68
N GLY A 39 14.69 3.01 2.55
CA GLY A 39 15.85 2.13 2.41
C GLY A 39 15.72 0.77 3.09
N LEU A 40 14.59 0.48 3.74
CA LEU A 40 14.23 -0.85 4.21
C LEU A 40 13.49 -1.60 3.10
N GLU A 41 13.92 -2.81 2.78
CA GLU A 41 13.24 -3.67 1.80
C GLU A 41 11.80 -3.91 2.25
N SER A 42 10.86 -3.69 1.33
CA SER A 42 9.41 -3.90 1.51
C SER A 42 8.70 -3.02 2.56
N TYR A 43 9.36 -2.01 3.13
CA TYR A 43 8.71 -1.00 3.99
C TYR A 43 8.67 0.38 3.36
N LEU A 44 7.52 1.03 3.47
CA LEU A 44 7.34 2.44 3.09
C LEU A 44 7.02 3.25 4.33
N GLU A 45 7.51 4.48 4.40
CA GLU A 45 6.97 5.45 5.35
C GLU A 45 5.64 5.98 4.84
N CYS A 46 4.60 5.93 5.66
CA CYS A 46 3.29 6.48 5.37
C CYS A 46 3.27 7.98 5.71
N LEU A 47 2.90 8.81 4.74
CA LEU A 47 2.84 10.26 4.89
C LEU A 47 1.39 10.77 5.05
N GLU A 48 0.43 9.86 5.22
CA GLU A 48 -0.96 10.22 5.46
C GLU A 48 -1.18 10.69 6.89
N SER A 49 -1.90 11.80 7.03
CA SER A 49 -2.27 12.37 8.33
C SER A 49 -3.17 11.44 9.17
N ASP A 50 -3.95 10.59 8.50
CA ASP A 50 -4.85 9.59 9.10
C ASP A 50 -4.19 8.22 9.26
N SER A 51 -2.87 8.10 9.10
CA SER A 51 -2.13 6.83 9.08
C SER A 51 -2.47 5.90 10.26
N LYS A 52 -2.75 6.46 11.46
CA LYS A 52 -3.16 5.72 12.66
C LYS A 52 -4.43 4.88 12.51
N GLN A 53 -5.31 5.24 11.57
CA GLN A 53 -6.58 4.55 11.32
C GLN A 53 -6.43 3.37 10.35
N CYS A 54 -5.27 3.25 9.69
CA CYS A 54 -4.99 2.15 8.78
C CYS A 54 -4.47 0.94 9.56
N ARG A 55 -5.13 -0.22 9.43
CA ARG A 55 -4.67 -1.48 10.06
C ARG A 55 -3.27 -1.94 9.64
N PHE A 56 -2.79 -1.43 8.50
CA PHE A 56 -1.47 -1.74 7.96
C PHE A 56 -0.41 -0.71 8.35
N ALA A 57 -0.76 0.29 9.16
CA ALA A 57 0.19 1.27 9.66
C ALA A 57 0.80 0.77 10.99
N ALA A 58 2.12 0.67 11.03
CA ALA A 58 2.87 0.33 12.24
C ALA A 58 3.64 1.56 12.75
N PRO A 59 3.49 1.96 14.02
CA PRO A 59 4.26 3.08 14.57
C PRO A 59 5.77 2.75 14.57
N PHE A 60 6.59 3.70 14.15
CA PHE A 60 8.05 3.58 14.15
C PHE A 60 8.70 4.93 14.47
N ARG A 61 9.25 5.06 15.68
CA ARG A 61 9.78 6.33 16.20
C ARG A 61 8.71 7.43 16.07
N ASP A 62 8.99 8.49 15.33
CA ASP A 62 8.12 9.65 15.12
C ASP A 62 7.28 9.56 13.84
N THR A 63 7.24 8.39 13.19
CA THR A 63 6.52 8.17 11.92
C THR A 63 5.74 6.85 11.92
N TYR A 64 5.08 6.55 10.80
CA TYR A 64 4.36 5.29 10.58
C TYR A 64 4.91 4.55 9.37
N LEU A 65 5.17 3.27 9.52
CA LEU A 65 5.48 2.37 8.41
C LEU A 65 4.20 1.82 7.81
N CYS A 66 4.15 1.71 6.49
CA CYS A 66 3.09 1.10 5.73
C CYS A 66 3.48 -0.33 5.37
N GLN A 67 2.72 -1.30 5.89
CA GLN A 67 2.84 -2.73 5.62
C GLN A 67 1.70 -3.24 4.73
N CYS A 68 1.03 -2.35 3.98
CA CYS A 68 -0.05 -2.75 3.09
C CYS A 68 0.51 -3.63 1.96
N PRO A 69 0.10 -4.91 1.84
CA PRO A 69 0.68 -5.82 0.85
C PRO A 69 0.45 -5.35 -0.59
N VAL A 70 -0.75 -4.84 -0.88
CA VAL A 70 -1.09 -4.24 -2.19
C VAL A 70 -0.12 -3.11 -2.53
N ARG A 71 0.16 -2.23 -1.56
CA ARG A 71 1.01 -1.06 -1.78
C ARG A 71 2.48 -1.43 -1.90
N GLY A 72 2.96 -2.41 -1.13
CA GLY A 72 4.30 -2.97 -1.32
C GLY A 72 4.48 -3.53 -2.73
N TYR A 73 3.52 -4.33 -3.19
CA TYR A 73 3.56 -4.94 -4.52
C TYR A 73 3.49 -3.92 -5.66
N VAL A 74 2.55 -2.97 -5.59
CA VAL A 74 2.42 -1.86 -6.56
C VAL A 74 3.73 -1.07 -6.63
N PHE A 75 4.32 -0.78 -5.49
CA PHE A 75 5.53 0.03 -5.42
C PHE A 75 6.77 -0.70 -5.96
N GLU A 76 6.85 -2.02 -5.78
CA GLU A 76 7.92 -2.86 -6.34
C GLU A 76 7.75 -3.09 -7.85
N ARG A 77 6.54 -3.42 -8.31
CA ARG A 77 6.26 -3.83 -9.70
C ARG A 77 5.93 -2.67 -10.63
N LEU A 78 5.13 -1.71 -10.16
CA LEU A 78 4.67 -0.57 -10.96
C LEU A 78 5.50 0.69 -10.74
N LYS A 79 6.37 0.71 -9.71
CA LYS A 79 7.19 1.87 -9.33
C LYS A 79 6.35 3.15 -9.09
N LYS A 80 5.08 2.98 -8.73
CA LYS A 80 4.14 4.02 -8.33
C LYS A 80 4.09 4.13 -6.81
#